data_AF-W2L2V0-F1
#
_entry.id   AF-W2L2V0-F1
#
_cell.length_a   1.000
_cell.length_b   1.000
_cell.length_c   1.000
_cell.angle_alpha   90.00
_cell.angle_beta   90.00
_cell.angle_gamma   90.00
#
_symmetry.space_group_name_H-M   'P 1'
#
loop_
_entity.id
_entity.type
_entity.pdbx_description
1 polymer ?
#
loop_
_entity_poly.entity_id
_entity_poly.type
_entity_poly.pdbx_seq_one_letter_code
_entity_poly.pdbx_strand_id
1 'polypeptide(L)'
;MGVTMSSNPTSEGKRSSKRVLRTRISEERNFNAPALEKLLDIAKANERIRQWKASGLTTDDVFNFVKVNEASVKLLHDHDFKLWTKFVANGNPHNPEAEIVAFLTQRFDEAKVATMLEKATRKWDADKSVTDLQNALFSKWYNERKLPTKIIDNVFKLSKTEWLGTPAQQVFVSYVAYLKKFHRGLPDFKRAR
;
A
#
# COMPACT_ATOMS: atom_id res chain seq x y z
N MET A 1 32.39 -72.77 35.21
CA MET A 1 31.16 -73.33 34.60
C MET A 1 29.96 -72.78 35.36
N GLY A 2 28.94 -72.27 34.66
CA GLY A 2 27.55 -72.17 35.13
C GLY A 2 27.13 -70.91 35.90
N VAL A 3 26.11 -70.23 35.37
CA VAL A 3 25.48 -68.96 35.81
C VAL A 3 24.13 -69.24 36.50
N THR A 4 23.65 -68.35 37.39
CA THR A 4 22.28 -67.76 37.46
C THR A 4 22.12 -66.98 38.78
N MET A 5 22.02 -65.63 38.77
CA MET A 5 20.87 -64.76 38.45
C MET A 5 19.68 -64.94 39.43
N SER A 6 19.56 -64.04 40.41
CA SER A 6 18.31 -63.74 41.10
C SER A 6 18.08 -62.23 41.06
N SER A 7 17.14 -61.81 40.22
CA SER A 7 16.70 -60.44 40.06
C SER A 7 15.37 -60.24 40.77
N ASN A 8 15.31 -59.26 41.67
CA ASN A 8 14.07 -58.69 42.19
C ASN A 8 13.56 -57.60 41.21
N PRO A 9 12.24 -57.45 40.98
CA PRO A 9 11.72 -56.41 40.11
C PRO A 9 11.40 -55.12 40.90
N THR A 10 11.96 -54.00 40.45
CA THR A 10 11.62 -52.65 40.91
C THR A 10 10.28 -52.21 40.33
N SER A 11 9.37 -51.78 41.19
CA SER A 11 8.14 -51.11 40.81
C SER A 11 8.41 -49.66 40.36
N GLU A 12 8.35 -49.39 39.06
CA GLU A 12 8.20 -48.02 38.56
C GLU A 12 7.18 -47.97 37.42
N GLY A 13 5.93 -47.74 37.79
CA GLY A 13 4.86 -47.57 36.81
C GLY A 13 3.66 -46.91 37.44
N LYS A 14 3.72 -45.58 37.64
CA LYS A 14 2.53 -44.69 37.71
C LYS A 14 2.82 -43.19 37.96
N ARG A 15 4.07 -42.75 38.14
CA ARG A 15 4.37 -41.31 38.38
C ARG A 15 4.67 -40.48 37.13
N SER A 16 4.88 -41.10 35.96
CA SER A 16 5.34 -40.38 34.75
C SER A 16 4.20 -39.77 33.91
N SER A 17 3.02 -40.39 33.84
CA SER A 17 1.98 -39.98 32.88
C SER A 17 1.33 -38.62 33.17
N LYS A 18 1.24 -38.19 34.44
CA LYS A 18 0.72 -36.86 34.80
C LYS A 18 1.72 -35.73 34.57
N ARG A 19 3.03 -36.01 34.61
CA ARG A 19 4.08 -35.02 34.35
C ARG A 19 4.18 -34.70 32.86
N VAL A 20 4.07 -35.72 32.00
CA VAL A 20 4.13 -35.56 30.53
C VAL A 20 2.95 -34.75 29.97
N LEU A 21 1.75 -34.86 30.58
CA LEU A 21 0.59 -34.07 30.16
C LEU A 21 0.67 -32.60 30.60
N ARG A 22 1.42 -32.29 31.67
CA ARG A 22 1.64 -30.90 32.12
C ARG A 22 2.72 -30.18 31.31
N THR A 23 3.69 -30.90 30.76
CA THR A 23 4.73 -30.31 29.89
C THR A 23 4.31 -30.17 28.43
N ARG A 24 3.27 -30.87 27.96
CA ARG A 24 2.77 -30.69 26.57
C ARG A 24 1.83 -29.49 26.37
N ILE A 25 1.34 -28.88 27.44
CA ILE A 25 0.53 -27.65 27.36
C ILE A 25 1.40 -26.40 27.57
N SER A 26 2.64 -26.53 28.09
CA SER A 26 3.57 -25.40 28.25
C SER A 26 4.37 -25.03 26.99
N GLU A 27 4.16 -25.75 25.88
CA GLU A 27 4.60 -25.36 24.54
C GLU A 27 3.44 -24.74 23.73
N GLU A 28 2.48 -24.11 24.42
CA GLU A 28 1.54 -23.20 23.79
C GLU A 28 2.34 -22.03 23.21
N ARG A 29 2.67 -22.20 21.93
CA ARG A 29 2.79 -21.18 20.90
C ARG A 29 2.38 -19.83 21.46
N ASN A 30 3.37 -18.95 21.64
CA ASN A 30 3.21 -17.53 21.89
C ASN A 30 2.16 -16.94 20.90
N PHE A 31 0.88 -17.04 21.26
CA PHE A 31 -0.24 -16.76 20.38
C PHE A 31 -0.48 -15.27 20.43
N ASN A 32 0.11 -14.56 19.47
CA ASN A 32 0.01 -13.12 19.38
C ASN A 32 -1.40 -12.74 18.92
N ALA A 33 -2.30 -12.45 19.87
CA ALA A 33 -3.70 -12.09 19.59
C ALA A 33 -3.84 -10.94 18.56
N PRO A 34 -3.06 -9.84 18.63
CA PRO A 34 -3.01 -8.83 17.56
C PRO A 34 -2.69 -9.37 16.16
N ALA A 35 -1.83 -10.38 16.05
CA ALA A 35 -1.51 -11.00 14.77
C ALA A 35 -2.69 -11.82 14.22
N LEU A 36 -3.45 -12.50 15.09
CA LEU A 36 -4.67 -13.22 14.68
C LEU A 36 -5.75 -12.25 14.20
N GLU A 37 -5.98 -11.16 14.91
CA GLU A 37 -6.95 -10.13 14.51
C GLU A 37 -6.62 -9.57 13.12
N LYS A 38 -5.35 -9.24 12.89
CA LYS A 38 -4.88 -8.79 11.57
C LYS A 38 -5.12 -9.83 10.47
N LEU A 39 -4.90 -11.11 10.76
CA LEU A 39 -5.17 -12.20 9.80
C LEU A 39 -6.67 -12.32 9.49
N LEU A 40 -7.51 -12.16 10.50
CA LEU A 40 -8.97 -12.17 10.32
C LEU A 40 -9.43 -11.01 9.44
N ASP A 41 -8.87 -9.80 9.63
CA ASP A 41 -9.20 -8.64 8.81
C ASP A 41 -8.74 -8.82 7.35
N ILE A 42 -7.56 -9.41 7.14
CA ILE A 42 -7.08 -9.78 5.80
C ILE A 42 -8.03 -10.80 5.14
N ALA A 43 -8.46 -11.83 5.88
CA ALA A 43 -9.37 -12.84 5.36
C ALA A 43 -10.72 -12.23 4.96
N LYS A 44 -11.28 -11.35 5.80
CA LYS A 44 -12.52 -10.61 5.51
C LYS A 44 -12.38 -9.73 4.27
N ALA A 45 -11.28 -9.00 4.14
CA ALA A 45 -10.99 -8.17 2.97
C ALA A 45 -10.91 -9.00 1.68
N ASN A 46 -10.20 -10.12 1.72
CA ASN A 46 -10.05 -11.02 0.57
C ASN A 46 -11.39 -11.64 0.16
N GLU A 47 -12.21 -12.06 1.13
CA GLU A 47 -13.53 -12.60 0.85
C GLU A 47 -14.44 -11.55 0.18
N ARG A 48 -14.42 -10.31 0.68
CA ARG A 48 -15.18 -9.22 0.06
C ARG A 48 -14.74 -8.94 -1.38
N ILE A 49 -13.43 -8.93 -1.65
CA ILE A 49 -12.90 -8.80 -3.02
C ILE A 49 -13.36 -9.95 -3.92
N ARG A 50 -13.35 -11.20 -3.42
CA ARG A 50 -13.86 -12.37 -4.18
C ARG A 50 -15.34 -12.23 -4.52
N GLN A 51 -16.16 -11.77 -3.57
CA GLN A 51 -17.59 -11.57 -3.78
C GLN A 51 -17.87 -10.48 -4.82
N TRP A 52 -17.18 -9.34 -4.75
CA TRP A 52 -17.30 -8.29 -5.76
C TRP A 52 -16.92 -8.77 -7.16
N LYS A 53 -15.84 -9.56 -7.27
CA LYS A 53 -15.44 -10.19 -8.52
C LYS A 53 -16.46 -11.18 -9.05
N ALA A 54 -16.97 -12.07 -8.19
CA ALA A 54 -18.00 -13.04 -8.57
C ALA A 54 -19.30 -12.35 -9.01
N SER A 55 -19.58 -11.17 -8.47
CA SER A 55 -20.72 -10.34 -8.83
C SER A 55 -20.47 -9.47 -10.08
N GLY A 56 -19.27 -9.52 -10.67
CA GLY A 56 -18.91 -8.76 -11.87
C GLY A 56 -18.82 -7.26 -11.66
N LEU A 57 -18.58 -6.78 -10.43
CA LEU A 57 -18.48 -5.33 -10.16
C LEU A 57 -17.23 -4.73 -10.81
N THR A 58 -17.38 -3.52 -11.33
CA THR A 58 -16.28 -2.74 -11.92
C THR A 58 -15.47 -1.97 -10.86
N THR A 59 -14.32 -1.44 -11.25
CA THR A 59 -13.52 -0.52 -10.41
C THR A 59 -14.35 0.68 -9.97
N ASP A 60 -15.20 1.22 -10.84
CA ASP A 60 -16.12 2.33 -10.54
C ASP A 60 -17.21 1.93 -9.55
N ASP A 61 -17.85 0.77 -9.73
CA ASP A 61 -18.91 0.30 -8.83
C ASP A 61 -18.40 0.13 -7.41
N VAL A 62 -17.22 -0.47 -7.26
CA VAL A 62 -16.60 -0.67 -5.95
C VAL A 62 -16.16 0.67 -5.35
N PHE A 63 -15.67 1.61 -6.18
CA PHE A 63 -15.29 2.94 -5.70
C PHE A 63 -16.49 3.73 -5.16
N ASN A 64 -17.70 3.53 -5.68
CA ASN A 64 -18.90 4.21 -5.17
C ASN A 64 -19.21 3.86 -3.70
N PHE A 65 -18.69 2.74 -3.17
CA PHE A 65 -18.77 2.42 -1.75
C PHE A 65 -17.79 3.27 -0.91
N VAL A 66 -16.71 3.74 -1.52
CA VAL A 66 -15.75 4.68 -0.94
C VAL A 66 -16.37 6.08 -1.03
N LYS A 67 -17.25 6.42 -0.07
CA LYS A 67 -18.05 7.66 -0.03
C LYS A 67 -17.20 8.93 0.13
N VAL A 68 -16.51 9.34 -0.93
CA VAL A 68 -15.50 10.40 -0.89
C VAL A 68 -15.73 11.43 -1.98
N ASN A 69 -15.72 12.70 -1.57
CA ASN A 69 -15.97 13.84 -2.45
C ASN A 69 -14.70 14.64 -2.78
N GLU A 70 -13.55 14.32 -2.16
CA GLU A 70 -12.32 15.08 -2.34
C GLU A 70 -11.04 14.22 -2.21
N ALA A 71 -10.07 14.50 -3.09
CA ALA A 71 -8.70 14.02 -2.97
C ALA A 71 -7.99 14.70 -1.79
N SER A 72 -7.88 13.99 -0.66
CA SER A 72 -7.23 14.48 0.56
C SER A 72 -6.31 13.43 1.17
N VAL A 73 -5.32 13.83 1.97
CA VAL A 73 -4.41 12.88 2.63
C VAL A 73 -5.16 11.87 3.50
N LYS A 74 -6.34 12.24 4.03
CA LYS A 74 -7.20 11.34 4.81
C LYS A 74 -7.72 10.18 3.97
N LEU A 75 -8.02 10.41 2.68
CA LEU A 75 -8.46 9.36 1.75
C LEU A 75 -7.47 8.19 1.69
N LEU A 76 -6.17 8.49 1.62
CA LEU A 76 -5.12 7.47 1.54
C LEU A 76 -5.05 6.58 2.79
N HIS A 77 -5.64 7.02 3.90
CA HIS A 77 -5.69 6.29 5.17
C HIS A 77 -7.03 5.59 5.38
N ASP A 78 -8.04 5.93 4.57
CA ASP A 78 -9.39 5.39 4.66
C ASP A 78 -9.39 3.87 4.41
N HIS A 79 -10.14 3.15 5.25
CA HIS A 79 -10.19 1.70 5.21
C HIS A 79 -10.80 1.20 3.90
N ASP A 80 -11.87 1.83 3.43
CA ASP A 80 -12.61 1.38 2.25
C ASP A 80 -11.85 1.76 0.98
N PHE A 81 -11.17 2.91 0.96
CA PHE A 81 -10.22 3.24 -0.09
C PHE A 81 -9.09 2.22 -0.21
N LYS A 82 -8.47 1.82 0.91
CA LYS A 82 -7.43 0.77 0.92
C LYS A 82 -7.95 -0.58 0.45
N LEU A 83 -9.22 -0.89 0.71
CA LEU A 83 -9.83 -2.10 0.21
C LEU A 83 -10.08 -2.02 -1.30
N TRP A 84 -10.53 -0.87 -1.79
CA TRP A 84 -10.70 -0.60 -3.21
C TRP A 84 -9.37 -0.67 -3.99
N THR A 85 -8.27 -0.11 -3.47
CA THR A 85 -6.96 -0.23 -4.15
C THR A 85 -6.50 -1.69 -4.24
N LYS A 86 -6.78 -2.51 -3.22
CA LYS A 86 -6.54 -3.97 -3.27
C LYS A 86 -7.44 -4.67 -4.30
N PHE A 87 -8.68 -4.22 -4.47
CA PHE A 87 -9.56 -4.72 -5.51
C PHE A 87 -8.99 -4.45 -6.90
N VAL A 88 -8.54 -3.21 -7.16
CA VAL A 88 -7.86 -2.84 -8.43
C VAL A 88 -6.60 -3.69 -8.64
N ALA A 89 -5.76 -3.84 -7.61
CA ALA A 89 -4.57 -4.68 -7.68
C ALA A 89 -4.85 -6.16 -7.93
N ASN A 90 -6.02 -6.66 -7.52
CA ASN A 90 -6.42 -8.02 -7.83
C ASN A 90 -6.88 -8.16 -9.30
N GLY A 91 -7.37 -7.09 -9.94
CA GLY A 91 -7.75 -7.06 -11.35
C GLY A 91 -6.56 -6.83 -12.30
N ASN A 92 -5.63 -5.98 -11.91
CA ASN A 92 -4.44 -5.62 -12.68
C ASN A 92 -3.17 -5.71 -11.81
N PRO A 93 -2.65 -6.93 -11.57
CA PRO A 93 -1.54 -7.15 -10.64
C PRO A 93 -0.20 -6.61 -11.14
N HIS A 94 -0.07 -6.30 -12.43
CA HIS A 94 1.18 -5.87 -13.04
C HIS A 94 1.45 -4.37 -12.89
N ASN A 95 0.39 -3.54 -12.91
CA ASN A 95 0.54 -2.09 -12.80
C ASN A 95 -0.69 -1.43 -12.16
N PRO A 96 -1.06 -1.81 -10.93
CA PRO A 96 -2.25 -1.28 -10.28
C PRO A 96 -2.14 0.20 -9.94
N GLU A 97 -0.95 0.71 -9.65
CA GLU A 97 -0.74 2.11 -9.31
C GLU A 97 -1.08 3.04 -10.47
N ALA A 98 -0.75 2.66 -11.71
CA ALA A 98 -1.12 3.44 -12.89
C ALA A 98 -2.64 3.49 -13.09
N GLU A 99 -3.34 2.38 -12.86
CA GLU A 99 -4.80 2.31 -12.96
C GLU A 99 -5.47 3.16 -11.86
N ILE A 100 -5.00 3.03 -10.61
CA ILE A 100 -5.49 3.84 -9.48
C ILE A 100 -5.29 5.33 -9.76
N VAL A 101 -4.10 5.74 -10.23
CA VAL A 101 -3.83 7.15 -10.53
C VAL A 101 -4.67 7.65 -11.70
N ALA A 102 -4.81 6.86 -12.78
CA ALA A 102 -5.66 7.22 -13.90
C ALA A 102 -7.11 7.44 -13.43
N PHE A 103 -7.62 6.53 -12.60
CA PHE A 103 -8.95 6.64 -12.01
C PHE A 103 -9.09 7.90 -11.15
N LEU A 104 -8.16 8.14 -10.21
CA LEU A 104 -8.20 9.30 -9.32
C LEU A 104 -8.14 10.62 -10.08
N THR A 105 -7.33 10.71 -11.13
CA THR A 105 -7.19 11.93 -11.96
C THR A 105 -8.35 12.15 -12.92
N GLN A 106 -9.18 11.12 -13.17
CA GLN A 106 -10.47 11.27 -13.86
C GLN A 106 -11.59 11.69 -12.91
N ARG A 107 -11.56 11.24 -11.65
CA ARG A 107 -12.59 11.53 -10.64
C ARG A 107 -12.38 12.83 -9.89
N PHE A 108 -11.12 13.21 -9.68
CA PHE A 108 -10.74 14.42 -8.96
C PHE A 108 -9.85 15.28 -9.84
N ASP A 109 -9.81 16.57 -9.53
CA ASP A 109 -8.87 17.49 -10.15
C ASP A 109 -7.41 16.99 -10.01
N GLU A 110 -6.69 16.91 -11.13
CA GLU A 110 -5.35 16.32 -11.19
C GLU A 110 -4.34 17.08 -10.29
N ALA A 111 -4.49 18.40 -10.12
CA ALA A 111 -3.66 19.19 -9.21
C ALA A 111 -3.94 18.87 -7.74
N LYS A 112 -5.20 18.62 -7.38
CA LYS A 112 -5.57 18.12 -6.04
C LYS A 112 -4.97 16.74 -5.77
N VAL A 113 -5.04 15.81 -6.72
CA VAL A 113 -4.42 14.47 -6.59
C VAL A 113 -2.91 14.57 -6.39
N ALA A 114 -2.23 15.36 -7.23
CA ALA A 114 -0.79 15.59 -7.11
C ALA A 114 -0.40 16.19 -5.75
N THR A 115 -1.16 17.18 -5.29
CA THR A 115 -0.96 17.84 -3.99
C THR A 115 -1.18 16.87 -2.83
N MET A 116 -2.22 16.04 -2.91
CA MET A 116 -2.51 15.02 -1.91
C MET A 116 -1.34 14.04 -1.77
N LEU A 117 -0.85 13.50 -2.90
CA LEU A 117 0.25 12.54 -2.91
C LEU A 117 1.56 13.16 -2.40
N GLU A 118 1.90 14.37 -2.86
CA GLU A 118 3.09 15.09 -2.37
C GLU A 118 3.02 15.39 -0.87
N LYS A 119 1.87 15.82 -0.35
CA LYS A 119 1.72 16.03 1.10
C LYS A 119 1.89 14.73 1.89
N ALA A 120 1.42 13.62 1.34
CA ALA A 120 1.49 12.33 2.00
C ALA A 120 2.91 11.71 1.97
N THR A 121 3.65 11.85 0.86
CA THR A 121 5.03 11.31 0.76
C THR A 121 6.05 12.05 1.62
N ARG A 122 5.77 13.31 1.99
CA ARG A 122 6.67 14.10 2.87
C ARG A 122 6.59 13.76 4.36
N LYS A 123 5.64 12.91 4.77
CA LYS A 123 5.57 12.47 6.16
C LYS A 123 6.70 11.48 6.46
N TRP A 124 7.25 11.52 7.68
CA TRP A 124 8.39 10.69 8.08
C TRP A 124 8.08 9.18 8.03
N ASP A 125 6.80 8.83 8.11
CA ASP A 125 6.24 7.48 8.08
C ASP A 125 5.47 7.17 6.79
N ALA A 126 5.75 7.90 5.71
CA ALA A 126 5.05 7.69 4.43
C ALA A 126 5.13 6.24 3.95
N ASP A 127 3.96 5.64 3.72
CA ASP A 127 3.85 4.27 3.22
C ASP A 127 4.43 4.17 1.80
N LYS A 128 5.15 3.08 1.52
CA LYS A 128 5.71 2.79 0.19
C LYS A 128 4.63 2.90 -0.90
N SER A 129 3.42 2.42 -0.62
CA SER A 129 2.28 2.49 -1.56
C SER A 129 1.95 3.91 -2.00
N VAL A 130 2.07 4.91 -1.11
CA VAL A 130 1.86 6.32 -1.46
C VAL A 130 2.96 6.83 -2.38
N THR A 131 4.20 6.41 -2.13
CA THR A 131 5.34 6.74 -3.00
C THR A 131 5.19 6.10 -4.39
N ASP A 132 4.70 4.86 -4.45
CA ASP A 132 4.45 4.17 -5.71
C ASP A 132 3.33 4.85 -6.51
N LEU A 133 2.25 5.29 -5.86
CA LEU A 133 1.20 6.10 -6.49
C LEU A 133 1.73 7.46 -7.01
N GLN A 134 2.58 8.15 -6.25
CA GLN A 134 3.19 9.40 -6.72
C GLN A 134 4.08 9.16 -7.95
N ASN A 135 4.88 8.08 -7.95
CA ASN A 135 5.70 7.70 -9.08
C ASN A 135 4.86 7.30 -10.30
N ALA A 136 3.71 6.66 -10.10
CA ALA A 136 2.78 6.34 -11.19
C ALA A 136 2.18 7.62 -11.81
N LEU A 137 1.85 8.63 -11.00
CA LEU A 137 1.43 9.94 -11.51
C LEU A 137 2.53 10.63 -12.33
N PHE A 138 3.76 10.61 -11.84
CA PHE A 138 4.88 11.19 -12.57
C PHE A 138 5.21 10.41 -13.85
N SER A 139 5.10 9.08 -13.83
CA SER A 139 5.22 8.23 -15.01
C SER A 139 4.14 8.56 -16.04
N LYS A 140 2.88 8.73 -15.62
CA LYS A 140 1.78 9.19 -16.49
C LYS A 140 2.12 10.52 -17.15
N TRP A 141 2.54 11.53 -16.39
CA TRP A 141 2.95 12.82 -16.96
C TRP A 141 4.12 12.72 -17.93
N TYR A 142 5.11 11.88 -17.60
CA TYR A 142 6.26 11.64 -18.48
C TYR A 142 5.82 11.01 -19.81
N ASN A 143 4.96 9.99 -19.76
CA ASN A 143 4.42 9.31 -20.94
C ASN A 143 3.54 10.24 -21.79
N GLU A 144 2.85 11.20 -21.16
CA GLU A 144 2.12 12.29 -21.81
C GLU A 144 3.04 13.41 -22.34
N ARG A 145 4.36 13.27 -22.21
CA ARG A 145 5.38 14.26 -22.58
C ARG A 145 5.21 15.61 -21.87
N LYS A 146 4.60 15.62 -20.68
CA LYS A 146 4.48 16.81 -19.83
C LYS A 146 5.82 17.11 -19.16
N LEU A 147 6.50 18.16 -19.63
CA LEU A 147 7.69 18.68 -18.96
C LEU A 147 7.34 19.27 -17.58
N PRO A 148 8.29 19.36 -16.63
CA PRO A 148 8.01 19.94 -15.32
C PRO A 148 7.44 21.36 -15.36
N THR A 149 7.87 22.21 -16.30
CA THR A 149 7.27 23.55 -16.44
C THR A 149 5.83 23.48 -16.93
N LYS A 150 5.48 22.42 -17.68
CA LYS A 150 4.14 22.18 -18.24
C LYS A 150 3.11 21.62 -17.27
N ILE A 151 3.53 21.19 -16.08
CA ILE A 151 2.55 20.85 -15.05
C ILE A 151 2.03 22.11 -14.35
N ILE A 152 2.83 23.18 -14.30
CA ILE A 152 2.42 24.43 -13.63
C ILE A 152 1.27 25.10 -14.38
N ASP A 153 1.35 25.19 -15.71
CA ASP A 153 0.30 25.77 -16.55
C ASP A 153 -0.87 24.80 -16.76
N ASN A 154 -0.62 23.55 -17.17
CA ASN A 154 -1.70 22.66 -17.63
C ASN A 154 -2.39 21.87 -16.52
N VAL A 155 -1.67 21.55 -15.43
CA VAL A 155 -2.24 20.80 -14.29
C VAL A 155 -2.70 21.77 -13.22
N PHE A 156 -1.80 22.63 -12.73
CA PHE A 156 -2.09 23.54 -11.64
C PHE A 156 -2.80 24.83 -12.08
N LYS A 157 -2.80 25.15 -13.38
CA LYS A 157 -3.43 26.36 -13.94
C LYS A 157 -2.88 27.65 -13.32
N LEU A 158 -1.58 27.69 -13.07
CA LEU A 158 -0.86 28.82 -12.47
C LEU A 158 0.15 29.43 -13.45
N SER A 159 0.43 30.73 -13.31
CA SER A 159 1.50 31.40 -14.05
C SER A 159 2.88 31.24 -13.41
N LYS A 160 3.92 31.75 -14.10
CA LYS A 160 5.33 31.70 -13.66
C LYS A 160 5.60 32.32 -12.29
N THR A 161 4.79 33.29 -11.85
CA THR A 161 4.96 33.98 -10.57
C THR A 161 4.02 33.46 -9.49
N GLU A 162 2.86 32.91 -9.86
CA GLU A 162 1.82 32.49 -8.91
C GLU A 162 2.10 31.13 -8.27
N TRP A 163 2.87 30.26 -8.92
CA TRP A 163 3.12 28.91 -8.39
C TRP A 163 4.13 28.86 -7.24
N LEU A 164 4.95 29.90 -7.08
CA LEU A 164 5.93 30.00 -5.99
C LEU A 164 5.20 30.12 -4.64
N GLY A 165 5.62 29.34 -3.65
CA GLY A 165 4.96 29.27 -2.34
C GLY A 165 3.67 28.43 -2.31
N THR A 166 3.23 27.87 -3.45
CA THR A 166 2.05 27.00 -3.52
C THR A 166 2.44 25.51 -3.49
N PRO A 167 1.49 24.58 -3.31
CA PRO A 167 1.77 23.15 -3.42
C PRO A 167 2.38 22.72 -4.76
N ALA A 168 2.09 23.44 -5.85
CA ALA A 168 2.67 23.18 -7.17
C ALA A 168 4.21 23.21 -7.13
N GLN A 169 4.80 24.04 -6.27
CA GLN A 169 6.24 24.15 -6.14
C GLN A 169 6.90 22.86 -5.69
N GLN A 170 6.35 22.20 -4.67
CA GLN A 170 6.92 20.96 -4.15
C GLN A 170 6.68 19.81 -5.12
N VAL A 171 5.50 19.74 -5.73
CA VAL A 171 5.19 18.74 -6.77
C VAL A 171 6.16 18.85 -7.94
N PHE A 172 6.48 20.06 -8.40
CA PHE A 172 7.50 20.30 -9.42
C PHE A 172 8.87 19.77 -9.03
N VAL A 173 9.33 20.08 -7.81
CA VAL A 173 10.63 19.63 -7.31
C VAL A 173 10.70 18.09 -7.29
N SER A 174 9.66 17.45 -6.76
CA SER A 174 9.55 15.99 -6.70
C SER A 174 9.49 15.36 -8.10
N TYR A 175 8.76 15.95 -9.04
CA TYR A 175 8.69 15.46 -10.41
C TYR A 175 10.04 15.58 -11.14
N VAL A 176 10.75 16.71 -10.98
CA VAL A 176 12.13 16.86 -11.51
C VAL A 176 13.06 15.79 -10.92
N ALA A 177 12.95 15.50 -9.62
CA ALA A 177 13.75 14.47 -8.97
C ALA A 177 13.44 13.07 -9.53
N TYR A 178 12.16 12.75 -9.74
CA TYR A 178 11.72 11.52 -10.39
C TYR A 178 12.34 11.36 -11.79
N LEU A 179 12.25 12.39 -12.63
CA LEU A 179 12.80 12.37 -13.99
C LEU A 179 14.32 12.15 -13.99
N LYS A 180 15.05 12.81 -13.08
CA LYS A 180 16.51 12.60 -12.94
C LYS A 180 16.86 11.18 -12.52
N LYS A 181 16.04 10.56 -11.67
CA LYS A 181 16.26 9.21 -11.15
C LYS A 181 15.97 8.15 -12.21
N PHE A 182 14.86 8.27 -12.94
CA PHE A 182 14.34 7.20 -13.79
C PHE A 182 14.44 7.46 -15.31
N HIS A 183 14.67 8.70 -15.73
CA HIS A 183 14.73 9.12 -17.14
C HIS A 183 15.95 10.02 -17.41
N ARG A 184 17.15 9.48 -17.14
CA ARG A 184 18.43 10.18 -17.36
C ARG A 184 18.58 10.51 -18.86
N GLY A 185 18.70 11.80 -19.19
CA GLY A 185 18.84 12.28 -20.57
C GLY A 185 17.89 13.43 -20.95
N LEU A 186 16.95 13.80 -20.08
CA LEU A 186 16.11 14.98 -20.28
C LEU A 186 16.92 16.29 -20.13
N PRO A 187 16.66 17.33 -20.97
CA PRO A 187 17.35 18.61 -20.89
C PRO A 187 17.27 19.24 -19.50
N ASP A 188 18.31 19.95 -19.07
CA ASP A 188 18.34 20.64 -17.78
C ASP A 188 17.28 21.75 -17.71
N PHE A 189 16.15 21.45 -17.05
CA PHE A 189 15.00 22.35 -16.93
C PHE A 189 15.27 23.58 -16.06
N LYS A 190 16.45 23.68 -15.42
CA LYS A 190 16.88 24.90 -14.72
C LYS A 190 17.07 26.10 -15.65
N ARG A 191 17.11 25.91 -16.98
CA ARG A 191 17.37 26.97 -17.96
C ARG A 191 16.14 27.53 -18.67
N ALA A 192 14.96 26.95 -18.48
CA ALA A 192 13.72 27.52 -19.03
C ALA A 192 13.16 28.57 -18.07
N ARG A 193 13.86 29.71 -17.97
CA ARG A 193 13.41 30.90 -17.22
C ARG A 193 12.35 31.66 -18.01
#